data_AF-A0A0F9W9D0-F1
#
_entry.id   AF-A0A0F9W9D0-F1
#
_cell.length_a   1.000
_cell.length_b   1.000
_cell.length_c   1.000
_cell.angle_alpha   90.00
_cell.angle_beta   90.00
_cell.angle_gamma   90.00
#
_symmetry.space_group_name_H-M   'P 1'
#
loop_
_entity.id
_entity.type
_entity.pdbx_description
1 polymer ?
#
loop_
_entity_poly.entity_id
_entity_poly.type
_entity_poly.pdbx_seq_one_letter_code
_entity_poly.pdbx_strand_id
1 'polypeptide(L)'
;MRDNLSIKFRAWQGGRFHYWGFIKSKYGEDYEFHSLADTNVEPLSMTEKMARSQQYTGLKDKNGKESAHFDIANDKYLLYLDLVYGLYLIDISNGAIIKYKEGIIDEITGNYFEQHEKISEDCQRSIDQLISQASGTM
;
A
#
# COMPACT_ATOMS: atom_id res chain seq x y z
N MET A 1 25.86 0.78 8.46
CA MET A 1 25.07 -0.45 8.63
C MET A 1 23.71 -0.17 8.04
N ARG A 2 23.30 -0.89 6.99
CA ARG A 2 21.91 -0.82 6.50
C ARG A 2 21.14 -1.73 7.44
N ASP A 3 20.36 -1.15 8.34
CA ASP A 3 19.43 -1.91 9.15
C ASP A 3 18.57 -2.77 8.22
N ASN A 4 18.34 -4.02 8.62
CA ASN A 4 17.41 -4.93 7.96
C ASN A 4 16.12 -4.17 7.65
N LEU A 5 15.87 -3.88 6.37
CA LEU A 5 14.59 -3.35 5.89
C LEU A 5 13.55 -4.43 6.18
N SER A 6 13.02 -4.44 7.41
CA SER A 6 11.83 -5.20 7.74
C SER A 6 10.72 -4.63 6.87
N ILE A 7 10.27 -5.37 5.87
CA ILE A 7 9.12 -4.97 5.07
C ILE A 7 7.92 -4.97 6.01
N LYS A 8 7.34 -3.78 6.24
CA LYS A 8 6.17 -3.61 7.11
C LYS A 8 4.94 -3.47 6.23
N PHE A 9 3.83 -4.04 6.70
CA PHE A 9 2.54 -3.92 6.05
C PHE A 9 1.50 -3.37 7.03
N ARG A 10 0.39 -2.91 6.48
CA ARG A 10 -0.85 -2.67 7.22
C ARG A 10 -2.01 -3.23 6.41
N ALA A 11 -3.04 -3.73 7.08
CA ALA A 11 -4.25 -4.18 6.43
C ALA A 11 -5.43 -3.30 6.86
N TRP A 12 -6.29 -2.95 5.91
CA TRP A 12 -7.55 -2.25 6.19
C TRP A 12 -8.61 -3.24 6.66
N GLN A 13 -9.13 -3.04 7.88
CA GLN A 13 -10.17 -3.89 8.46
C GLN A 13 -11.19 -3.03 9.21
N GLY A 14 -12.45 -3.04 8.73
CA GLY A 14 -13.59 -2.50 9.47
C GLY A 14 -13.47 -1.02 9.89
N GLY A 15 -12.85 -0.16 9.06
CA GLY A 15 -12.73 1.27 9.35
C GLY A 15 -11.43 1.70 10.05
N ARG A 16 -10.46 0.81 10.22
CA ARG A 16 -9.14 1.13 10.79
C ARG A 16 -8.02 0.31 10.18
N PHE A 17 -6.80 0.85 10.21
CA PHE A 17 -5.60 0.12 9.85
C PHE A 17 -5.04 -0.69 11.02
N HIS A 18 -4.74 -1.95 10.75
CA HIS A 18 -4.02 -2.82 11.67
C HIS A 18 -2.60 -3.05 11.14
N TYR A 19 -1.61 -2.90 12.01
CA TYR A 19 -0.24 -3.29 11.69
C TYR A 19 -0.20 -4.80 11.40
N TRP A 20 0.42 -5.14 10.27
CA TRP A 20 0.51 -6.49 9.75
C TRP A 20 1.96 -6.76 9.33
N GLY A 21 2.49 -7.93 9.66
CA GLY A 21 3.80 -8.36 9.18
C GLY A 21 3.74 -9.74 8.54
N PHE A 22 4.39 -9.89 7.40
CA PHE A 22 4.82 -11.18 6.89
C PHE A 22 6.28 -11.37 7.33
N ILE A 23 6.55 -12.35 8.19
CA ILE A 23 7.92 -12.75 8.52
C ILE A 23 8.26 -13.93 7.63
N LYS A 24 9.34 -13.88 6.85
CA LYS A 24 9.79 -15.06 6.10
C LYS A 24 10.01 -16.20 7.11
N SER A 25 9.33 -17.33 6.90
CA SER A 25 9.42 -18.50 7.77
C SER A 25 10.88 -18.85 8.03
N LYS A 26 11.22 -19.16 9.28
CA LYS A 26 12.54 -19.68 9.62
C LYS A 26 12.78 -21.07 9.01
N TYR A 27 11.73 -21.75 8.57
CA TYR A 27 11.73 -23.17 8.20
C TYR A 27 11.37 -23.42 6.72
N GLY A 28 11.20 -22.39 5.89
CA GLY A 28 10.85 -22.53 4.48
C GLY A 28 10.85 -21.24 3.65
N GLU A 29 10.33 -21.33 2.43
CA GLU A 29 10.09 -20.18 1.53
C GLU A 29 8.81 -19.41 1.89
N ASP A 30 7.97 -19.97 2.75
CA ASP A 30 6.65 -19.44 3.11
C ASP A 30 6.77 -18.19 4.01
N TYR A 31 5.79 -17.29 3.92
CA TYR A 31 5.66 -16.16 4.83
C TYR A 31 4.80 -16.56 6.03
N GLU A 32 5.36 -16.49 7.24
CA GLU A 32 4.66 -16.68 8.51
C GLU A 32 3.93 -15.39 8.94
N PHE A 33 2.72 -15.59 9.44
CA PHE A 33 1.80 -14.55 9.86
C PHE A 33 2.16 -14.00 11.25
N HIS A 34 2.33 -12.69 11.36
CA HIS A 34 2.40 -12.00 12.64
C HIS A 34 1.49 -10.76 12.62
N SER A 35 0.27 -10.88 13.17
CA SER A 35 -0.56 -9.72 13.54
C SER A 35 -0.51 -9.48 15.05
N LEU A 36 -0.79 -8.25 15.47
CA LEU A 36 -1.20 -7.98 16.84
C LEU A 36 -2.56 -8.66 17.07
N ALA A 37 -2.70 -9.34 18.22
CA ALA A 37 -3.83 -10.20 18.55
C ALA A 37 -5.18 -9.63 18.10
N ASP A 38 -5.91 -10.42 17.30
CA ASP A 38 -7.22 -10.11 16.74
C ASP A 38 -8.18 -9.71 17.87
N THR A 39 -8.46 -8.41 18.00
CA THR A 39 -9.64 -7.95 18.73
C THR A 39 -10.77 -7.76 17.74
N ASN A 40 -11.57 -8.82 17.65
CA ASN A 40 -12.96 -8.89 17.21
C ASN A 40 -13.32 -8.98 15.72
N VAL A 41 -14.11 -10.05 15.49
CA VAL A 41 -15.27 -10.21 14.60
C VAL A 41 -14.98 -10.19 13.10
N GLU A 42 -15.11 -11.39 12.52
CA GLU A 42 -14.80 -11.81 11.14
C GLU A 42 -13.31 -11.98 10.83
N PRO A 43 -12.77 -13.21 10.94
CA PRO A 43 -11.44 -13.49 10.44
C PRO A 43 -11.50 -13.46 8.91
N LEU A 44 -11.10 -12.34 8.32
CA LEU A 44 -10.79 -12.28 6.89
C LEU A 44 -9.91 -13.48 6.53
N SER A 45 -10.17 -14.12 5.38
CA SER A 45 -9.30 -15.18 4.87
C SER A 45 -7.89 -14.65 4.60
N MET A 46 -6.88 -15.52 4.56
CA MET A 46 -5.51 -15.10 4.24
C MET A 46 -5.45 -14.41 2.87
N THR A 47 -6.23 -14.89 1.90
CA THR A 47 -6.35 -14.28 0.56
C THR A 47 -6.89 -12.85 0.64
N GLU A 48 -7.97 -12.61 1.39
CA GLU A 48 -8.52 -11.26 1.56
C GLU A 48 -7.56 -10.34 2.30
N LYS A 49 -6.87 -10.88 3.30
CA LYS A 49 -5.87 -10.15 4.07
C LYS A 49 -4.69 -9.75 3.19
N MET A 50 -4.21 -10.63 2.32
CA MET A 50 -3.18 -10.32 1.31
C MET A 50 -3.68 -9.27 0.31
N ALA A 51 -4.90 -9.41 -0.20
CA ALA A 51 -5.50 -8.47 -1.15
C ALA A 51 -5.68 -7.04 -0.58
N ARG A 52 -5.86 -6.92 0.74
CA ARG A 52 -6.03 -5.63 1.45
C ARG A 52 -4.76 -5.13 2.13
N SER A 53 -3.66 -5.86 2.01
CA SER A 53 -2.39 -5.48 2.61
C SER A 53 -1.72 -4.38 1.81
N GLN A 54 -1.28 -3.34 2.49
CA GLN A 54 -0.54 -2.22 1.95
C GLN A 54 0.86 -2.22 2.53
N GLN A 55 1.88 -2.19 1.68
CA GLN A 55 3.27 -2.09 2.09
C GLN A 55 3.63 -0.63 2.40
N TYR A 56 4.35 -0.38 3.50
CA TYR A 56 4.90 0.94 3.79
C TYR A 56 6.01 1.31 2.79
N THR A 57 6.02 2.56 2.34
CA THR A 57 7.04 3.05 1.38
C THR A 57 8.36 3.43 2.06
N GLY A 58 8.35 3.58 3.39
CA GLY A 58 9.47 4.12 4.17
C GLY A 58 9.57 5.65 4.17
N LEU A 59 8.66 6.35 3.47
CA LEU A 59 8.59 7.81 3.45
C LEU A 59 7.61 8.33 4.50
N LYS A 60 7.93 9.49 5.08
CA LYS A 60 7.07 10.22 6.02
C LYS A 60 6.65 11.56 5.44
N ASP A 61 5.43 11.96 5.74
CA ASP A 61 4.93 13.29 5.41
C ASP A 61 5.39 14.36 6.41
N LYS A 62 4.99 15.62 6.19
CA LYS A 62 5.36 16.76 7.07
C LYS A 62 4.92 16.59 8.54
N ASN A 63 3.89 15.78 8.78
CA ASN A 63 3.35 15.50 10.10
C ASN A 63 3.99 14.26 10.75
N GLY A 64 4.96 13.62 10.06
CA GLY A 64 5.63 12.41 10.51
C GLY A 64 4.82 11.13 10.30
N LYS A 65 3.69 11.19 9.58
CA LYS A 65 2.88 10.02 9.24
C LYS A 65 3.59 9.20 8.16
N GLU A 66 3.71 7.90 8.41
CA GLU A 66 4.34 6.96 7.47
C GLU A 66 3.37 6.63 6.33
N SER A 67 3.86 6.77 5.09
CA SER A 67 3.08 6.51 3.89
C SER A 67 3.17 5.06 3.44
N ALA A 68 2.09 4.56 2.86
CA ALA A 68 1.97 3.19 2.36
C ALA A 68 1.42 3.15 0.93
N HIS A 69 1.56 1.99 0.30
CA HIS A 69 0.94 1.66 -0.97
C HIS A 69 -0.58 1.96 -0.88
N PHE A 70 -1.12 2.63 -1.89
CA PHE A 70 -2.49 3.15 -1.98
C PHE A 70 -2.88 4.25 -0.96
N ASP A 71 -1.93 4.92 -0.31
CA ASP A 71 -2.21 6.20 0.34
C ASP A 71 -2.47 7.30 -0.69
N ILE A 72 -3.31 8.26 -0.32
CA ILE A 72 -3.56 9.48 -1.09
C ILE A 72 -2.71 10.60 -0.49
N ALA A 73 -1.84 11.18 -1.31
CA ALA A 73 -1.00 12.32 -0.97
C ALA A 73 -1.52 13.60 -1.62
N ASN A 74 -1.44 14.69 -0.86
CA ASN A 74 -1.78 16.06 -1.26
C ASN A 74 -3.18 16.18 -1.90
N ASP A 75 -4.12 15.30 -1.50
CA ASP A 75 -5.45 15.14 -2.13
C ASP A 75 -5.45 14.97 -3.65
N LYS A 76 -4.34 14.50 -4.22
CA LYS A 76 -4.14 14.47 -5.67
C LYS A 76 -3.55 13.17 -6.18
N TYR A 77 -2.67 12.55 -5.42
CA TYR A 77 -1.87 11.43 -5.91
C TYR A 77 -2.10 10.19 -5.09
N LEU A 78 -2.44 9.09 -5.76
CA LEU A 78 -2.40 7.77 -5.16
C LEU A 78 -0.97 7.23 -5.24
N LEU A 79 -0.44 6.75 -4.12
CA LEU A 79 0.87 6.13 -4.06
C LEU A 79 0.78 4.69 -4.56
N TYR A 80 1.60 4.34 -5.56
CA TYR A 80 1.72 2.97 -6.05
C TYR A 80 3.16 2.50 -5.90
N LEU A 81 3.38 1.57 -4.97
CA LEU A 81 4.69 0.96 -4.73
C LEU A 81 4.81 -0.33 -5.53
N ASP A 82 5.69 -0.33 -6.52
CA ASP A 82 6.13 -1.51 -7.25
C ASP A 82 7.45 -2.02 -6.64
N LEU A 83 7.51 -3.32 -6.30
CA LEU A 83 8.68 -3.91 -5.65
C LEU A 83 9.92 -4.00 -6.56
N VAL A 84 9.72 -4.02 -7.87
CA VAL A 84 10.78 -4.12 -8.88
C VAL A 84 11.21 -2.72 -9.33
N TYR A 85 10.25 -1.83 -9.56
CA TYR A 85 10.48 -0.56 -10.24
C TYR A 85 10.45 0.68 -9.32
N GLY A 86 9.97 0.53 -8.08
CA GLY A 86 9.95 1.56 -7.05
C GLY A 86 8.60 2.28 -6.89
N LEU A 87 8.63 3.49 -6.34
CA LEU A 87 7.43 4.27 -6.02
C LEU A 87 6.96 5.13 -7.21
N TYR A 88 5.67 5.07 -7.48
CA TYR A 88 4.95 5.87 -8.45
C TYR A 88 3.81 6.65 -7.78
N LEU A 89 3.41 7.73 -8.42
CA LEU A 89 2.27 8.55 -8.08
C LEU A 89 1.28 8.47 -9.24
N ILE A 90 0.02 8.17 -8.95
CA ILE A 90 -1.05 8.14 -9.94
C ILE A 90 -1.97 9.32 -9.63
N ASP A 91 -2.16 10.23 -10.58
CA ASP A 91 -3.07 11.37 -10.41
C ASP A 91 -4.52 10.85 -10.35
N ILE A 92 -5.19 11.08 -9.21
CA ILE A 92 -6.52 10.51 -8.95
C ILE A 92 -7.61 11.07 -9.88
N SER A 93 -7.36 12.20 -10.53
CA SER A 93 -8.33 12.85 -11.42
C SER A 93 -8.33 12.28 -12.83
N ASN A 94 -7.19 11.77 -13.32
CA ASN A 94 -7.02 11.38 -14.73
C ASN A 94 -6.16 10.12 -14.96
N GLY A 95 -5.66 9.50 -13.89
CA GLY A 95 -4.86 8.28 -13.96
C GLY A 95 -3.43 8.44 -14.49
N ALA A 96 -2.92 9.67 -14.64
CA ALA A 96 -1.55 9.89 -15.11
C ALA A 96 -0.53 9.33 -14.12
N ILE A 97 0.40 8.52 -14.62
CA ILE A 97 1.44 7.86 -13.82
C ILE A 97 2.72 8.69 -13.85
N ILE A 98 3.24 9.01 -12.67
CA ILE A 98 4.43 9.83 -12.46
C ILE A 98 5.40 9.05 -11.60
N LYS A 99 6.67 8.92 -12.03
CA LYS A 99 7.70 8.34 -11.17
C LYS A 99 7.98 9.28 -9.99
N TYR A 100 7.99 8.76 -8.77
CA TYR A 100 8.25 9.56 -7.59
C TYR A 100 9.61 10.27 -7.64
N LYS A 101 9.64 11.51 -7.15
CA LYS A 101 10.83 12.28 -6.84
C LYS A 101 10.67 12.88 -5.45
N GLU A 102 11.79 13.01 -4.73
CA GLU A 102 11.80 13.58 -3.39
C GLU A 102 11.17 14.98 -3.34
N GLY A 103 10.40 15.25 -2.28
CA GLY A 103 9.71 16.53 -2.06
C GLY A 103 8.34 16.67 -2.74
N ILE A 104 7.86 15.65 -3.49
CA ILE A 104 6.51 15.70 -4.07
C ILE A 104 5.42 15.41 -3.02
N ILE A 105 5.67 14.51 -2.08
CA ILE A 105 4.71 14.15 -1.02
C ILE A 105 4.89 15.16 0.13
N ASP A 106 3.86 15.97 0.38
CA ASP A 106 3.82 16.91 1.52
C ASP A 106 2.96 16.35 2.65
N GLU A 107 1.79 15.78 2.32
CA GLU A 107 0.79 15.33 3.29
C GLU A 107 0.04 14.09 2.83
N ILE A 108 -0.17 13.11 3.71
CA ILE A 108 -1.03 11.96 3.44
C ILE A 108 -2.45 12.23 3.96
N THR A 109 -3.37 12.52 3.03
CA THR A 109 -4.73 13.00 3.30
C THR A 109 -5.78 11.90 3.39
N GLY A 110 -5.46 10.68 2.97
CA GLY A 110 -6.39 9.56 3.00
C GLY A 110 -5.79 8.31 2.39
N ASN A 111 -6.64 7.34 2.07
CA ASN A 111 -6.23 6.14 1.35
C ASN A 111 -7.35 5.63 0.42
N TYR A 112 -6.97 4.82 -0.55
CA TYR A 112 -7.86 4.24 -1.55
C TYR A 112 -9.13 3.61 -0.95
N PHE A 113 -9.01 2.85 0.14
CA PHE A 113 -10.15 2.10 0.70
C PHE A 113 -11.16 3.00 1.43
N GLU A 114 -10.70 4.11 2.00
CA GLU A 114 -11.56 5.10 2.66
C GLU A 114 -12.21 6.07 1.66
N GLN A 115 -11.51 6.37 0.57
CA GLN A 115 -11.85 7.48 -0.33
C GLN A 115 -11.90 7.06 -1.80
N HIS A 116 -12.27 5.81 -2.08
CA HIS A 116 -12.37 5.25 -3.43
C HIS A 116 -13.27 6.09 -4.36
N GLU A 117 -14.28 6.76 -3.80
CA GLU A 117 -15.19 7.65 -4.52
C GLU A 117 -14.52 8.91 -5.08
N LYS A 118 -13.33 9.28 -4.59
CA LYS A 118 -12.53 10.38 -5.14
C LYS A 118 -11.74 10.00 -6.39
N ILE A 119 -11.69 8.72 -6.73
CA ILE A 119 -10.82 8.18 -7.77
C ILE A 119 -11.59 8.12 -9.08
N SER A 120 -11.05 8.77 -10.12
CA SER A 120 -11.67 8.75 -11.44
C SER A 120 -11.59 7.36 -12.08
N GLU A 121 -12.51 7.07 -13.00
CA GLU A 121 -12.48 5.83 -13.78
C GLU A 121 -11.16 5.64 -14.54
N ASP A 122 -10.55 6.74 -15.00
CA ASP A 122 -9.23 6.72 -15.64
C ASP A 122 -8.14 6.27 -14.68
N CYS A 123 -8.16 6.78 -13.44
CA CYS A 123 -7.23 6.36 -12.41
C CYS A 123 -7.44 4.88 -12.06
N GLN A 124 -8.69 4.43 -11.92
CA GLN A 124 -8.99 3.03 -11.68
C GLN A 124 -8.42 2.14 -12.80
N ARG A 125 -8.59 2.52 -14.07
CA ARG A 125 -8.02 1.80 -15.21
C ARG A 125 -6.50 1.71 -15.15
N SER A 126 -5.81 2.78 -14.77
CA SER A 126 -4.35 2.77 -14.59
C SER A 126 -3.92 1.80 -13.48
N ILE A 127 -4.65 1.77 -12.36
CA ILE A 127 -4.39 0.83 -11.26
C ILE A 127 -4.55 -0.62 -11.75
N ASP A 128 -5.66 -0.92 -12.42
CA ASP A 128 -5.95 -2.28 -12.91
C ASP A 128 -4.89 -2.74 -13.93
N GLN A 129 -4.41 -1.85 -14.81
CA GLN A 129 -3.33 -2.14 -15.74
C GLN A 129 -2.01 -2.46 -15.02
N LEU A 130 -1.65 -1.68 -14.01
CA LEU A 130 -0.43 -1.92 -13.23
C LEU A 130 -0.51 -3.25 -12.47
N ILE A 131 -1.67 -3.57 -11.87
CA ILE A 131 -1.91 -4.85 -11.20
C ILE A 131 -1.82 -6.01 -12.19
N SER A 132 -2.43 -5.88 -13.37
CA SER A 132 -2.39 -6.92 -14.40
C SER A 132 -0.97 -7.16 -14.92
N GLN A 133 -0.16 -6.11 -15.08
CA GLN A 133 1.24 -6.25 -15.50
C GLN A 133 2.09 -6.97 -14.46
N ALA A 134 1.90 -6.64 -13.18
CA ALA A 134 2.58 -7.32 -12.07
C ALA A 134 2.15 -8.79 -11.92
N SER A 135 0.91 -9.12 -12.29
CA SER A 135 0.35 -10.48 -12.19
C SER A 135 0.73 -11.37 -13.38
N GLY A 136 1.04 -10.79 -14.54
CA GLY A 136 1.38 -11.50 -15.78
C GLY A 136 2.87 -11.79 -15.98
N THR A 137 3.73 -11.46 -15.00
CA THR A 137 5.19 -11.66 -15.06
C THR A 137 5.69 -12.91 -14.33
N MET A 138 4.83 -13.90 -14.06
CA MET A 138 5.24 -15.23 -13.56
C MET A 138 5.43 -16.25 -14.68
#